data_AF-A0A127M5Z7-F1
#
_entry.id   AF-A0A127M5Z7-F1
#
_cell.length_a   1.000
_cell.length_b   1.000
_cell.length_c   1.000
_cell.angle_alpha   90.00
_cell.angle_beta   90.00
_cell.angle_gamma   90.00
#
_symmetry.space_group_name_H-M   'P 1'
#
loop_
_entity.id
_entity.type
_entity.pdbx_description
1 polymer ?
#
loop_
_entity_poly.entity_id
_entity_poly.type
_entity_poly.pdbx_seq_one_letter_code
_entity_poly.pdbx_strand_id
1 'polypeptide(L)' 'MKTEFENLQQNIAHSYDVDTNSDKQVLKIYCGEVLIAKKIKQKKSIRYFGVRDYQKYLYSV' A
#
# COMPACT_ATOMS: atom_id res chain seq x y z
N MET A 1 -4.36 1.04 -16.97
CA MET A 1 -4.33 -0.30 -16.34
C MET A 1 -3.99 -0.09 -14.87
N LYS A 2 -4.84 -0.53 -13.93
CA LYS A 2 -4.54 -0.37 -12.49
C LYS A 2 -3.60 -1.49 -12.03
N THR A 3 -2.63 -1.16 -11.18
CA THR A 3 -1.76 -2.15 -10.55
C THR A 3 -2.47 -2.82 -9.36
N GLU A 4 -2.02 -4.00 -8.94
CA GLU A 4 -2.56 -4.65 -7.75
C GLU A 4 -2.41 -3.79 -6.49
N PHE A 5 -1.34 -3.00 -6.40
CA PHE A 5 -1.13 -2.05 -5.31
C PHE A 5 -2.20 -0.95 -5.29
N GLU A 6 -2.56 -0.41 -6.46
CA GLU A 6 -3.63 0.58 -6.57
C GLU A 6 -5.00 -0.02 -6.22
N ASN A 7 -5.24 -1.30 -6.56
CA ASN A 7 -6.45 -2.00 -6.13
C ASN A 7 -6.51 -2.14 -4.60
N LEU A 8 -5.40 -2.49 -3.94
CA LEU A 8 -5.32 -2.52 -2.47
C LEU A 8 -5.56 -1.13 -1.86
N GLN A 9 -5.02 -0.07 -2.47
CA GLN A 9 -5.16 1.30 -1.96
C GLN A 9 -6.58 1.84 -2.12
N GLN A 10 -7.29 1.45 -3.20
CA GLN A 10 -8.64 1.93 -3.51
C GLN A 10 -9.75 1.05 -2.93
N ASN A 11 -9.41 -0.03 -2.22
CA ASN A 11 -10.40 -0.86 -1.54
C ASN A 11 -11.00 -0.08 -0.35
N ILE A 12 -12.34 -0.03 -0.28
CA ILE A 12 -13.12 0.67 0.74
C ILE A 12 -12.93 0.05 2.13
N ALA A 13 -12.64 -1.25 2.21
CA ALA A 13 -12.36 -1.95 3.45
C ALA A 13 -10.96 -1.64 4.04
N HIS A 14 -10.11 -0.92 3.29
CA HIS A 14 -8.76 -0.60 3.71
C HIS A 14 -8.63 0.88 4.07
N SER A 15 -7.71 1.15 4.98
CA SER A 15 -7.22 2.50 5.25
C SER A 15 -5.79 2.63 4.75
N TYR A 16 -5.37 3.86 4.49
CA TYR A 16 -3.98 4.12 4.15
C TYR A 16 -3.47 5.36 4.88
N ASP A 17 -2.18 5.34 5.16
CA ASP A 17 -1.43 6.43 5.75
C ASP A 17 -0.28 6.84 4.83
N VAL A 18 0.02 8.12 4.79
CA VAL A 18 1.08 8.69 3.95
C VAL A 18 2.00 9.55 4.80
N ASP A 19 3.21 9.04 5.01
CA ASP A 19 4.30 9.78 5.65
C ASP A 19 5.22 10.33 4.56
N THR A 20 5.36 11.64 4.50
CA THR A 20 6.23 12.32 3.52
C THR A 20 7.23 13.22 4.23
N ASN A 21 8.50 13.04 3.91
CA ASN A 21 9.58 13.96 4.20
C ASN A 21 10.30 14.34 2.89
N SER A 22 11.26 15.27 2.93
CA SER A 22 11.87 15.93 1.77
C SER A 22 12.12 15.00 0.57
N ASP A 23 12.86 13.91 0.79
CA ASP A 23 13.27 12.99 -0.27
C ASP A 23 12.57 11.62 -0.24
N LYS A 24 11.71 11.37 0.76
CA LYS A 24 11.14 10.06 1.03
C LYS A 24 9.65 10.16 1.32
N GLN A 25 8.88 9.36 0.62
CA GLN A 25 7.46 9.14 0.88
C GLN A 25 7.21 7.66 1.15
N VAL A 26 6.47 7.37 2.21
CA VAL A 26 6.03 6.03 2.58
C VAL A 26 4.51 6.03 2.62
N LEU A 27 3.90 5.27 1.72
CA LEU A 27 2.47 4.98 1.75
C LEU A 27 2.27 3.60 2.35
N LYS A 28 1.47 3.50 3.40
CA LYS A 28 1.15 2.26 4.11
C LYS A 28 -0.33 1.96 3.92
N ILE A 29 -0.67 0.70 3.62
CA ILE A 29 -2.05 0.24 3.43
C ILE A 29 -2.36 -0.77 4.53
N TYR A 30 -3.48 -0.56 5.21
CA TYR A 30 -3.93 -1.34 6.34
C TYR A 30 -5.31 -1.95 6.07
N CYS A 31 -5.52 -3.17 6.57
CA CYS A 31 -6.84 -3.77 6.71
C CYS A 31 -7.13 -3.89 8.20
N GLY A 32 -7.99 -3.04 8.74
CA GLY A 32 -8.10 -2.82 10.18
C GLY A 32 -6.78 -2.32 10.77
N GLU A 33 -6.20 -3.05 11.71
CA GLU A 33 -4.92 -2.72 12.36
C GLU A 33 -3.70 -3.38 11.68
N VAL A 34 -3.92 -4.23 10.66
CA VAL A 34 -2.85 -5.02 10.04
C VAL A 34 -2.29 -4.29 8.82
N LEU A 35 -0.97 -4.05 8.81
CA LEU A 35 -0.25 -3.52 7.64
C LEU A 35 -0.12 -4.61 6.56
N ILE A 36 -0.82 -4.45 5.44
CA ILE A 36 -0.87 -5.46 4.37
C ILE A 36 0.05 -5.14 3.20
N ALA A 37 0.30 -3.86 2.93
CA ALA A 37 1.18 -3.42 1.86
C ALA A 37 1.78 -2.05 2.15
N LYS A 38 2.91 -1.74 1.51
CA LYS A 38 3.48 -0.39 1.51
C LYS A 38 4.23 -0.07 0.23
N LYS A 39 4.24 1.21 -0.12
CA LYS A 39 5.05 1.79 -1.18
C LYS A 39 6.03 2.76 -0.57
N ILE A 40 7.32 2.60 -0.90
CA ILE A 40 8.37 3.54 -0.52
C ILE A 40 8.88 4.20 -1.79
N LYS A 41 8.73 5.52 -1.88
CA LYS A 41 9.35 6.35 -2.90
C LYS A 41 10.50 7.10 -2.26
N GLN A 42 11.71 6.92 -2.76
CA GLN A 42 12.89 7.68 -2.36
C GLN A 42 13.54 8.30 -3.59
N LYS A 43 13.51 9.63 -3.69
CA LYS A 43 13.88 10.37 -4.91
C LYS A 43 13.13 9.82 -6.14
N LYS A 44 13.85 9.17 -7.07
CA LYS A 44 13.29 8.54 -8.28
C LYS A 44 13.01 7.03 -8.13
N SER A 45 13.48 6.40 -7.05
CA SER A 45 13.30 4.97 -6.82
C SER A 45 11.96 4.71 -6.14
N ILE A 46 11.22 3.71 -6.64
CA ILE A 46 9.96 3.25 -6.06
C ILE A 46 10.10 1.77 -5.76
N ARG A 47 9.70 1.36 -4.57
CA ARG A 47 9.65 -0.05 -4.15
C ARG A 47 8.29 -0.35 -3.54
N TYR A 48 7.76 -1.51 -3.89
CA TYR A 48 6.50 -2.02 -3.40
C TYR A 48 6.77 -3.23 -2.50
N PHE A 49 6.03 -3.32 -1.42
CA PHE A 49 6.12 -4.41 -0.46
C PHE A 49 4.70 -4.85 -0.12
N GLY A 50 4.49 -6.16 -0.05
CA GLY A 50 3.24 -6.77 0.40
C GLY A 50 3.54 -7.87 1.40
N VAL A 51 2.57 -8.18 2.25
CA VAL A 51 2.60 -9.43 3.03
C VAL A 51 2.52 -10.63 2.08
N ARG A 52 3.00 -11.80 2.51
CA ARG A 52 3.05 -13.01 1.67
C ARG A 52 1.72 -13.33 0.99
N ASP A 53 0.62 -13.15 1.71
CA ASP A 53 -0.73 -13.48 1.24
C ASP A 53 -1.54 -12.23 0.85
N TYR A 54 -0.88 -11.16 0.37
CA TYR A 54 -1.55 -9.88 0.08
C TYR A 54 -2.75 -10.03 -0.89
N GLN A 55 -2.71 -11.04 -1.77
CA GLN A 55 -3.76 -11.32 -2.75
C GLN A 55 -5.12 -11.58 -2.11
N LYS A 56 -5.17 -12.12 -0.89
CA LYS A 56 -6.41 -12.33 -0.13
C LYS A 56 -7.15 -11.01 0.15
N TYR A 57 -6.40 -9.91 0.24
CA TYR A 57 -6.94 -8.58 0.51
C TYR A 57 -7.39 -7.84 -0.77
N LEU A 58 -7.16 -8.40 -1.97
CA LEU A 58 -7.60 -7.77 -3.23
C LEU A 58 -9.12 -7.86 -3.44
N TYR A 59 -9.76 -8.89 -2.91
CA TYR A 59 -11.17 -9.23 -3.17
C TYR A 59 -12.02 -9.28 -1.90
N SER A 60 -11.43 -9.02 -0.73
CA SER A 60 -12.16 -9.00 0.53
C SER A 60 -13.10 -7.80 0.54
N VAL A 61 -14.41 -8.10 0.51
CA VAL A 61 -15.54 -7.22 0.82
C VAL A 61 -15.92 -7.40 2.28
#